data_AF-A0AAV8EW64-F1
#
_entry.id   AF-A0AAV8EW64-F1
#
_cell.length_a   1.000
_cell.length_b   1.000
_cell.length_c   1.000
_cell.angle_alpha   90.00
_cell.angle_beta   90.00
_cell.angle_gamma   90.00
#
_symmetry.space_group_name_H-M   'P 1'
#
loop_
_entity.id
_entity.type
_entity.pdbx_description
1 polymer ?
#
loop_
_entity_poly.entity_id
_entity_poly.type
_entity_poly.pdbx_seq_one_letter_code
_entity_poly.pdbx_strand_id
1 'polypeptide(L)'
;MSIACCIPVLECVYCLACARWAWKRCLHTGSHDSDSWGLATADEFKPVPHLCRLILSVYEDDLEQPQWAPPGGYGINPQWVHHRRSYEHTEGHAPPYLVYVDHENHDVVLAIRGMNMVKESDYAVLLDNRLGERQLDGGYVHNGLLEAAEWVFESECETLKEILNQHSNYRLTFAGHSLGSGVAALLAMVAVQNRARLRNLERQRIRCFAFAPARCVSLNLAVRMIFCHEQPLLWRTFSNPFFVCHAYCA
;
A
#
# COMPACT_ATOMS: atom_id res chain seq x y z
N MET A 1 20.68 -0.59 55.09
CA MET A 1 20.76 -1.56 53.98
C MET A 1 21.34 -0.83 52.78
N SER A 2 22.40 -1.37 52.18
CA SER A 2 23.25 -0.63 51.25
C SER A 2 22.61 -0.53 49.87
N ILE A 3 22.52 0.69 49.33
CA ILE A 3 21.96 1.02 48.00
C ILE A 3 22.63 0.19 46.88
N ALA A 4 23.89 -0.21 47.08
CA ALA A 4 24.66 -1.05 46.17
C ALA A 4 24.08 -2.47 45.94
N CYS A 5 23.30 -3.03 46.87
CA CYS A 5 22.66 -4.35 46.68
C CYS A 5 21.40 -4.29 45.80
N CYS A 6 20.83 -3.10 45.56
CA CYS A 6 19.62 -2.93 44.76
C CYS A 6 19.91 -2.70 43.27
N ILE A 7 21.14 -2.27 42.93
CA ILE A 7 21.56 -1.98 41.56
C ILE A 7 21.53 -3.23 40.67
N PRO A 8 22.05 -4.41 41.08
CA PRO A 8 22.01 -5.61 40.24
C PRO A 8 20.59 -6.12 40.00
N VAL A 9 19.69 -5.94 40.98
CA VAL A 9 18.28 -6.35 40.86
C VAL A 9 17.54 -5.45 39.87
N LEU A 10 17.78 -4.14 39.92
CA LEU A 10 17.22 -3.18 38.97
C LEU A 10 17.69 -3.47 37.53
N GLU A 11 18.99 -3.77 37.35
CA GLU A 11 19.56 -4.16 36.06
C GLU A 11 18.94 -5.46 35.54
N CYS A 12 18.79 -6.48 36.38
CA CYS A 12 18.13 -7.73 35.99
C CYS A 12 16.66 -7.53 35.59
N VAL A 13 15.90 -6.73 36.34
CA VAL A 13 14.50 -6.41 36.02
C VAL A 13 14.42 -5.65 34.69
N TYR A 14 15.33 -4.68 34.46
CA TYR A 14 15.40 -3.95 33.21
C TYR A 14 15.73 -4.87 32.03
N CYS A 15 16.75 -5.73 32.15
CA CYS A 15 17.12 -6.71 31.13
C CYS A 15 15.98 -7.68 30.83
N LEU A 16 15.27 -8.18 31.85
CA LEU A 16 14.09 -9.05 31.67
C LEU A 16 12.94 -8.31 30.99
N ALA A 17 12.71 -7.03 31.31
CA ALA A 17 11.70 -6.21 30.66
C ALA A 17 12.05 -5.96 29.18
N CYS A 18 13.30 -5.61 28.86
CA CYS A 18 13.78 -5.46 27.49
C CYS A 18 13.71 -6.78 26.71
N ALA A 19 14.12 -7.90 27.31
CA ALA A 19 14.04 -9.22 26.69
C ALA A 19 12.59 -9.62 26.42
N ARG A 20 11.66 -9.39 27.37
CA ARG A 20 10.23 -9.63 27.18
C ARG A 20 9.63 -8.71 26.11
N TRP A 21 10.06 -7.45 26.06
CA TRP A 21 9.63 -6.51 25.03
C TRP A 21 10.10 -6.96 23.64
N ALA A 22 11.37 -7.34 23.51
CA ALA A 22 11.93 -7.88 22.27
C ALA A 22 11.24 -9.19 21.86
N TRP A 23 11.06 -10.12 22.80
CA TRP A 23 10.33 -11.39 22.58
C TRP A 23 8.91 -11.14 22.07
N LYS A 24 8.17 -10.22 22.71
CA LYS A 24 6.86 -9.81 22.23
C LYS A 24 6.94 -9.20 20.84
N ARG A 25 7.87 -8.28 20.56
CA ARG A 25 7.97 -7.62 19.26
C ARG A 25 8.34 -8.59 18.13
N CYS A 26 9.17 -9.59 18.41
CA CYS A 26 9.61 -10.59 17.43
C CYS A 26 8.57 -11.70 17.19
N LEU A 27 7.72 -12.00 18.17
CA LEU A 27 6.69 -13.05 18.06
C LEU A 27 5.28 -12.52 17.83
N HIS A 28 5.05 -11.22 17.98
CA HIS A 28 3.75 -10.62 17.67
C HIS A 28 3.54 -10.63 16.16
N THR A 29 2.76 -11.61 15.69
CA THR A 29 2.28 -11.67 14.32
C THR A 29 1.03 -10.81 14.20
N GLY A 30 0.96 -9.98 13.16
CA GLY A 30 -0.18 -9.08 12.90
C GLY A 30 -1.53 -9.81 12.71
N SER A 31 -1.52 -11.14 12.56
CA SER A 31 -2.74 -11.97 12.56
C SER A 31 -3.59 -11.71 13.82
N HIS A 32 -2.94 -11.58 14.98
CA HIS A 32 -3.62 -11.37 16.26
C HIS A 32 -4.41 -10.06 16.32
N ASP A 33 -3.95 -9.03 15.61
CA ASP A 33 -4.61 -7.72 15.59
C ASP A 33 -5.94 -7.76 14.82
N SER A 34 -6.17 -8.84 14.07
CA SER A 34 -7.27 -9.02 13.15
C SER A 34 -8.13 -10.26 13.47
N ASP A 35 -7.83 -10.96 14.56
CA ASP A 35 -8.57 -12.14 15.06
C ASP A 35 -10.05 -11.82 15.34
N SER A 36 -10.36 -10.57 15.66
CA SER A 36 -11.73 -10.11 15.93
C SER A 36 -12.48 -9.59 14.70
N TRP A 37 -11.84 -9.57 13.53
CA TRP A 37 -12.43 -9.00 12.31
C TRP A 37 -13.39 -9.99 11.65
N GLY A 38 -14.49 -9.46 11.10
CA GLY A 38 -15.43 -10.26 10.32
C GLY A 38 -14.78 -10.77 9.03
N LEU A 39 -15.12 -11.99 8.62
CA LEU A 39 -14.70 -12.55 7.33
C LEU A 39 -15.25 -11.73 6.18
N ALA A 40 -14.46 -11.54 5.11
CA ALA A 40 -14.92 -10.88 3.90
C ALA A 40 -16.01 -11.71 3.19
N THR A 41 -17.05 -11.04 2.72
CA THR A 41 -18.05 -11.63 1.83
C THR A 41 -17.45 -11.88 0.45
N ALA A 42 -18.09 -12.74 -0.35
CA ALA A 42 -17.64 -13.01 -1.71
C ALA A 42 -17.61 -11.74 -2.58
N ASP A 43 -18.59 -10.84 -2.40
CA ASP A 43 -18.66 -9.58 -3.15
C ASP A 43 -17.55 -8.60 -2.75
N GLU A 44 -17.22 -8.53 -1.46
CA GLU A 44 -16.08 -7.72 -0.97
C GLU A 44 -14.74 -8.26 -1.47
N PHE A 45 -14.60 -9.59 -1.61
CA PHE A 45 -13.38 -10.22 -2.11
C PHE A 45 -13.28 -10.23 -3.64
N LYS A 46 -14.40 -10.14 -4.36
CA LYS A 46 -14.46 -10.23 -5.83
C LYS A 46 -13.42 -9.37 -6.57
N PRO A 47 -13.11 -8.12 -6.17
CA PRO A 47 -12.10 -7.30 -6.86
C PRO A 47 -10.65 -7.79 -6.64
N VAL A 48 -10.37 -8.51 -5.56
CA VAL A 48 -9.00 -8.82 -5.11
C VAL A 48 -8.22 -9.62 -6.16
N PRO A 49 -8.71 -10.76 -6.69
CA PRO A 49 -7.96 -11.53 -7.67
C PRO A 49 -7.64 -10.73 -8.95
N HIS A 50 -8.57 -9.89 -9.40
CA HIS A 50 -8.38 -9.04 -10.57
C HIS A 50 -7.27 -8.01 -10.34
N LEU A 51 -7.30 -7.31 -9.20
CA LEU A 51 -6.27 -6.34 -8.84
C LEU A 51 -4.89 -7.00 -8.63
N CYS A 52 -4.84 -8.20 -8.05
CA CYS A 52 -3.58 -8.96 -7.96
C CYS A 52 -3.01 -9.27 -9.34
N ARG A 53 -3.84 -9.66 -10.31
CA ARG A 53 -3.38 -9.93 -11.69
C ARG A 53 -2.94 -8.65 -12.40
N LEU A 54 -3.63 -7.52 -12.19
CA LEU A 54 -3.17 -6.22 -12.69
C LEU A 54 -1.79 -5.87 -12.12
N ILE A 55 -1.59 -5.99 -10.81
CA ILE A 55 -0.27 -5.72 -10.19
C ILE A 55 0.81 -6.66 -10.73
N LEU A 56 0.52 -7.96 -10.85
CA LEU A 56 1.47 -8.93 -11.41
C LEU A 56 1.82 -8.59 -12.86
N SER A 57 0.89 -8.06 -13.65
CA SER A 57 1.16 -7.62 -15.02
C SER A 57 2.17 -6.45 -15.09
N VAL A 58 2.29 -5.62 -14.04
CA VAL A 58 3.34 -4.57 -13.95
C VAL A 58 4.75 -5.19 -13.94
N TYR A 59 4.88 -6.45 -13.53
CA TYR A 59 6.18 -7.14 -13.49
C TYR A 59 6.66 -7.59 -14.87
N GLU A 60 5.76 -7.84 -15.81
CA GLU A 60 6.10 -8.27 -17.18
C GLU A 60 6.87 -7.19 -17.93
N ASP A 61 7.75 -7.57 -18.84
CA ASP A 61 8.37 -6.60 -19.76
C ASP A 61 7.40 -6.27 -20.91
N ASP A 62 6.70 -7.28 -21.44
CA ASP A 62 5.71 -7.17 -22.51
C ASP A 62 4.37 -7.79 -22.08
N LEU A 63 3.27 -7.03 -22.22
CA LEU A 63 1.92 -7.48 -21.88
C LEU A 63 1.25 -8.26 -23.03
N GLU A 64 1.71 -8.09 -24.27
CA GLU A 64 1.21 -8.88 -25.40
C GLU A 64 1.81 -10.28 -25.42
N GLN A 65 3.06 -10.42 -24.93
CA GLN A 65 3.78 -11.69 -24.80
C GLN A 65 4.29 -11.90 -23.36
N PRO A 66 3.39 -12.10 -22.38
CA PRO A 66 3.79 -12.21 -20.98
C PRO A 66 4.58 -13.49 -20.72
N GLN A 67 5.67 -13.37 -19.97
CA GLN A 67 6.58 -14.46 -19.64
C GLN A 67 6.15 -15.24 -18.40
N TRP A 68 5.54 -14.57 -17.43
CA TRP A 68 5.24 -15.12 -16.09
C TRP A 68 3.73 -15.17 -15.80
N ALA A 69 2.90 -15.10 -16.85
CA ALA A 69 1.47 -15.16 -16.71
C ALA A 69 1.02 -16.44 -15.95
N PRO A 70 0.09 -16.32 -15.00
CA PRO A 70 -0.49 -17.49 -14.34
C PRO A 70 -1.31 -18.32 -15.34
N PRO A 71 -1.69 -19.57 -14.99
CA PRO A 71 -2.60 -20.36 -15.81
C PRO A 71 -3.90 -19.60 -16.12
N GLY A 72 -4.22 -19.44 -17.40
CA GLY A 72 -5.36 -18.62 -17.86
C GLY A 72 -5.05 -17.14 -18.10
N GLY A 73 -3.79 -16.71 -17.96
CA GLY A 73 -3.35 -15.34 -18.22
C GLY A 73 -3.68 -14.36 -17.10
N TYR A 74 -3.33 -13.10 -17.31
CA TYR A 74 -3.69 -12.02 -16.39
C TYR A 74 -5.18 -11.66 -16.42
N GLY A 75 -5.93 -12.07 -17.44
CA GLY A 75 -7.34 -11.69 -17.57
C GLY A 75 -7.54 -10.18 -17.60
N ILE A 76 -6.59 -9.47 -18.22
CA ILE A 76 -6.64 -8.03 -18.48
C ILE A 76 -6.61 -7.83 -19.99
N ASN A 77 -7.26 -6.77 -20.46
CA ASN A 77 -7.16 -6.34 -21.85
C ASN A 77 -5.99 -5.34 -22.01
N PRO A 78 -4.91 -5.67 -22.76
CA PRO A 78 -3.77 -4.78 -22.96
C PRO A 78 -4.15 -3.43 -23.59
N GLN A 79 -5.22 -3.37 -24.39
CA GLN A 79 -5.69 -2.14 -25.03
C GLN A 79 -6.26 -1.11 -24.04
N TRP A 80 -6.60 -1.54 -22.82
CA TRP A 80 -7.11 -0.67 -21.76
C TRP A 80 -6.00 -0.13 -20.85
N VAL A 81 -4.75 -0.52 -21.11
CA VAL A 81 -3.58 0.08 -20.48
C VAL A 81 -3.40 1.47 -21.08
N HIS A 82 -3.60 2.50 -20.26
CA HIS A 82 -3.41 3.88 -20.70
C HIS A 82 -1.92 4.17 -20.93
N HIS A 83 -1.08 3.79 -19.97
CA HIS A 83 0.38 3.74 -20.13
C HIS A 83 1.02 2.94 -19.00
N ARG A 84 2.33 2.69 -19.15
CA ARG A 84 3.19 2.05 -18.16
C ARG A 84 4.37 2.97 -17.85
N ARG A 85 4.83 2.96 -16.61
CA ARG A 85 6.03 3.66 -16.16
C ARG A 85 7.01 2.63 -15.63
N SER A 86 8.08 2.40 -16.38
CA SER A 86 9.23 1.60 -15.97
C SER A 86 10.24 2.45 -15.17
N TYR A 87 11.33 1.85 -14.71
CA TYR A 87 12.39 2.57 -13.99
C TYR A 87 12.98 3.74 -14.79
N GLU A 88 13.04 3.61 -16.12
CA GLU A 88 13.52 4.65 -17.03
C GLU A 88 12.59 5.87 -17.03
N HIS A 89 11.30 5.66 -16.78
CA HIS A 89 10.31 6.74 -16.70
C HIS A 89 10.22 7.34 -15.29
N THR A 90 10.43 6.53 -14.25
CA THR A 90 10.34 7.00 -12.86
C THR A 90 11.63 7.62 -12.36
N GLU A 91 12.74 7.47 -13.09
CA GLU A 91 14.06 7.99 -12.74
C GLU A 91 14.51 7.58 -11.31
N GLY A 92 13.98 6.46 -10.81
CA GLY A 92 14.23 5.96 -9.47
C GLY A 92 13.44 6.61 -8.33
N HIS A 93 12.53 7.56 -8.61
CA HIS A 93 11.69 8.21 -7.60
C HIS A 93 10.56 7.32 -7.07
N ALA A 94 10.08 6.39 -7.89
CA ALA A 94 9.02 5.47 -7.52
C ALA A 94 9.22 4.09 -8.17
N PRO A 95 8.70 3.01 -7.55
CA PRO A 95 8.63 1.71 -8.19
C PRO A 95 7.79 1.79 -9.48
N PRO A 96 8.02 0.92 -10.46
CA PRO A 96 7.23 0.91 -11.69
C PRO A 96 5.74 0.72 -11.42
N TYR A 97 4.92 1.27 -12.31
CA TYR A 97 3.47 1.18 -12.21
C TYR A 97 2.82 1.21 -13.58
N LEU A 98 1.53 0.89 -13.60
CA LEU A 98 0.68 1.05 -14.78
C LEU A 98 -0.59 1.80 -14.41
N VAL A 99 -1.11 2.57 -15.36
CA VAL A 99 -2.44 3.18 -15.29
C VAL A 99 -3.36 2.40 -16.24
N TYR A 100 -4.42 1.84 -15.69
CA TYR A 100 -5.37 0.98 -16.38
C TYR A 100 -6.78 1.55 -16.30
N VAL A 101 -7.50 1.56 -17.42
CA VAL A 101 -8.90 1.98 -17.48
C VAL A 101 -9.77 0.74 -17.59
N ASP A 102 -10.21 0.24 -16.45
CA ASP A 102 -11.05 -0.95 -16.36
C ASP A 102 -12.50 -0.60 -16.71
N HIS A 103 -12.85 -0.82 -17.98
CA HIS A 103 -14.19 -0.53 -18.47
C HIS A 103 -15.24 -1.53 -17.98
N GLU A 104 -14.86 -2.74 -17.58
CA GLU A 104 -15.78 -3.73 -17.02
C GLU A 104 -16.21 -3.36 -15.61
N ASN A 105 -15.25 -2.99 -14.75
CA ASN A 105 -15.52 -2.64 -13.36
C ASN A 105 -15.79 -1.15 -13.14
N HIS A 106 -15.76 -0.34 -14.21
CA HIS A 106 -15.93 1.11 -14.17
C HIS A 106 -14.93 1.74 -13.18
N ASP A 107 -13.65 1.46 -13.39
CA ASP A 107 -12.58 1.81 -12.46
C ASP A 107 -11.33 2.28 -13.20
N VAL A 108 -10.63 3.26 -12.64
CA VAL A 108 -9.31 3.68 -13.07
C VAL A 108 -8.34 3.14 -12.05
N VAL A 109 -7.51 2.18 -12.44
CA VAL A 109 -6.59 1.49 -11.52
C VAL A 109 -5.17 1.97 -11.77
N LEU A 110 -4.52 2.52 -10.74
CA LEU A 110 -3.08 2.75 -10.74
C LEU A 110 -2.44 1.62 -9.91
N ALA A 111 -1.82 0.67 -10.61
CA ALA A 111 -1.23 -0.52 -10.01
C ALA A 111 0.29 -0.40 -9.93
N ILE A 112 0.85 -0.49 -8.72
CA ILE A 112 2.28 -0.31 -8.41
C ILE A 112 2.91 -1.64 -8.04
N ARG A 113 4.00 -2.03 -8.71
CA ARG A 113 4.72 -3.25 -8.33
C ARG A 113 5.55 -3.07 -7.07
N GLY A 114 5.92 -4.19 -6.47
CA GLY A 114 6.94 -4.24 -5.44
C GLY A 114 8.36 -4.10 -6.00
N MET A 115 9.32 -4.08 -5.08
CA MET A 115 10.71 -3.85 -5.40
C MET A 115 11.32 -4.92 -6.33
N ASN A 116 12.30 -4.51 -7.12
CA ASN A 116 13.23 -5.37 -7.83
C ASN A 116 14.53 -5.44 -7.05
N MET A 117 14.95 -6.66 -6.68
CA MET A 117 16.16 -6.88 -5.86
C MET A 117 17.46 -6.41 -6.53
N VAL A 118 17.45 -6.17 -7.85
CA VAL A 118 18.59 -5.66 -8.62
C VAL A 118 18.62 -4.11 -8.65
N LYS A 119 17.50 -3.44 -8.39
CA LYS A 119 17.38 -1.99 -8.58
C LYS A 119 17.65 -1.25 -7.28
N GLU A 120 18.77 -0.55 -7.22
CA GLU A 120 19.20 0.24 -6.05
C GLU A 120 18.19 1.32 -5.64
N SER A 121 17.48 1.91 -6.62
CA SER A 121 16.45 2.92 -6.37
C SER A 121 15.33 2.44 -5.45
N ASP A 122 14.92 1.17 -5.57
CA ASP A 122 13.87 0.62 -4.69
C ASP A 122 14.36 0.46 -3.26
N TYR A 123 15.63 0.12 -3.07
CA TYR A 123 16.24 0.11 -1.74
C TYR A 123 16.35 1.51 -1.19
N ALA A 124 16.69 2.51 -2.02
CA ALA A 124 16.73 3.90 -1.57
C ALA A 124 15.36 4.37 -1.04
N VAL A 125 14.29 4.08 -1.78
CA VAL A 125 12.90 4.36 -1.34
C VAL A 125 12.57 3.65 -0.02
N LEU A 126 12.92 2.37 0.11
CA LEU A 126 12.63 1.57 1.30
C LEU A 126 13.46 1.95 2.53
N LEU A 127 14.71 2.36 2.34
CA LEU A 127 15.65 2.63 3.44
C LEU A 127 15.58 4.08 3.94
N ASP A 128 15.02 5.00 3.16
CA ASP A 128 14.80 6.39 3.56
C ASP A 128 13.56 6.52 4.47
N ASN A 129 13.63 6.02 5.70
CA ASN A 129 12.46 6.04 6.60
C ASN A 129 12.34 7.36 7.40
N ARG A 130 13.46 8.06 7.68
CA ARG A 130 13.54 9.29 8.53
C ARG A 130 12.53 9.29 9.67
N LEU A 131 12.65 8.25 10.51
CA LEU A 131 11.65 7.90 11.52
C LEU A 131 11.27 9.10 12.40
N GLY A 132 9.99 9.47 12.37
CA GLY A 132 9.46 10.54 13.23
C GLY A 132 9.63 11.96 12.67
N GLU A 133 10.24 12.13 11.50
CA GLU A 133 10.49 13.46 10.91
C GLU A 133 9.34 13.92 10.02
N ARG A 134 8.76 13.02 9.23
CA ARG A 134 7.69 13.34 8.29
C ARG A 134 6.33 13.01 8.91
N GLN A 135 5.40 13.97 8.84
CA GLN A 135 4.05 13.83 9.36
C GLN A 135 3.00 14.02 8.26
N LEU A 136 1.91 13.28 8.39
CA LEU A 136 0.71 13.39 7.59
C LEU A 136 -0.51 13.30 8.53
N ASP A 137 -1.38 14.29 8.49
CA ASP A 137 -2.62 14.33 9.30
C ASP A 137 -2.42 14.04 10.81
N GLY A 138 -1.33 14.56 11.37
CA GLY A 138 -0.98 14.41 12.79
C GLY A 138 -0.48 13.02 13.19
N GLY A 139 -0.08 12.17 12.23
CA GLY A 139 0.70 10.97 12.49
C GLY A 139 1.96 10.90 11.63
N TYR A 140 2.84 9.96 11.94
CA TYR A 140 4.10 9.77 11.22
C TYR A 140 3.93 8.84 10.02
N VAL A 141 4.74 9.09 9.00
CA VAL A 141 4.78 8.30 7.77
C VAL A 141 6.23 8.00 7.39
N HIS A 142 6.43 6.93 6.61
CA HIS A 142 7.74 6.59 6.07
C HIS A 142 8.15 7.58 4.98
N ASN A 143 9.30 8.23 5.12
CA ASN A 143 9.69 9.34 4.24
C ASN A 143 9.77 8.94 2.76
N GLY A 144 10.59 7.96 2.39
CA GLY A 144 10.79 7.54 1.01
C GLY A 144 9.52 7.02 0.34
N LEU A 145 8.66 6.29 1.07
CA LEU A 145 7.36 5.88 0.55
C LEU A 145 6.41 7.05 0.32
N LEU A 146 6.45 8.08 1.18
CA LEU A 146 5.66 9.30 0.97
C LEU A 146 6.20 10.09 -0.21
N GLU A 147 7.51 10.28 -0.32
CA GLU A 147 8.13 10.99 -1.44
C GLU A 147 7.81 10.30 -2.77
N ALA A 148 7.89 8.97 -2.82
CA ALA A 148 7.47 8.20 -4.00
C ALA A 148 5.98 8.39 -4.32
N ALA A 149 5.12 8.41 -3.30
CA ALA A 149 3.68 8.64 -3.48
C ALA A 149 3.36 10.07 -3.96
N GLU A 150 4.00 11.09 -3.39
CA GLU A 150 3.90 12.48 -3.82
C GLU A 150 4.40 12.62 -5.26
N TRP A 151 5.52 11.98 -5.62
CA TRP A 151 6.05 11.98 -6.98
C TRP A 151 5.06 11.38 -7.97
N VAL A 152 4.53 10.17 -7.71
CA VAL A 152 3.53 9.52 -8.57
C VAL A 152 2.28 10.39 -8.70
N PHE A 153 1.83 11.01 -7.60
CA PHE A 153 0.68 11.91 -7.63
C PHE A 153 0.94 13.11 -8.55
N GLU A 154 2.08 13.79 -8.43
CA GLU A 154 2.41 14.93 -9.29
C GLU A 154 2.55 14.52 -10.76
N SER A 155 3.17 13.37 -11.04
CA SER A 155 3.34 12.86 -12.41
C SER A 155 2.01 12.51 -13.07
N GLU A 156 1.06 11.96 -12.33
CA GLU A 156 -0.15 11.35 -12.90
C GLU A 156 -1.44 12.14 -12.61
N CYS A 157 -1.40 13.20 -11.78
CA CYS A 157 -2.60 13.95 -11.38
C CYS A 157 -3.41 14.48 -12.57
N GLU A 158 -2.77 15.13 -13.55
CA GLU A 158 -3.49 15.66 -14.71
C GLU A 158 -4.01 14.54 -15.61
N THR A 159 -3.24 13.47 -15.81
CA THR A 159 -3.69 12.28 -16.56
C THR A 159 -4.89 11.59 -15.90
N LEU A 160 -4.84 11.36 -14.59
CA LEU A 160 -5.95 10.78 -13.83
C LEU A 160 -7.20 11.68 -13.93
N LYS A 161 -7.02 13.00 -13.83
CA LYS A 161 -8.10 13.97 -13.97
C LYS A 161 -8.71 13.96 -15.37
N GLU A 162 -7.91 13.84 -16.43
CA GLU A 162 -8.38 13.70 -17.82
C GLU A 162 -9.19 12.41 -18.01
N ILE A 163 -8.69 11.27 -17.55
CA ILE A 163 -9.40 9.99 -17.62
C ILE A 163 -10.73 10.07 -16.84
N LEU A 164 -10.71 10.65 -15.63
CA LEU A 164 -11.91 10.85 -14.81
C LEU A 164 -12.87 11.91 -15.37
N ASN A 165 -12.43 12.79 -16.26
CA ASN A 165 -13.31 13.67 -17.03
C ASN A 165 -14.04 12.88 -18.12
N GLN A 166 -13.31 12.04 -18.86
CA GLN A 166 -13.86 11.18 -19.91
C GLN A 166 -14.82 10.12 -19.34
N HIS A 167 -14.51 9.60 -18.16
CA HIS A 167 -15.25 8.53 -17.50
C HIS A 167 -15.78 8.97 -16.12
N SER A 168 -16.72 9.92 -16.15
CA SER A 168 -17.21 10.61 -14.94
C SER A 168 -17.87 9.72 -13.89
N ASN A 169 -18.27 8.50 -14.24
CA ASN A 169 -18.86 7.49 -13.35
C ASN A 169 -17.84 6.48 -12.78
N TYR A 170 -16.57 6.54 -13.17
CA TYR A 170 -15.58 5.51 -12.80
C TYR A 170 -14.98 5.75 -11.41
N ARG A 171 -14.66 4.69 -10.69
CA ARG A 171 -13.89 4.79 -9.44
C ARG A 171 -12.41 5.05 -9.74
N LEU A 172 -11.66 5.45 -8.72
CA LEU A 172 -10.21 5.56 -8.75
C LEU A 172 -9.65 4.61 -7.70
N THR A 173 -8.86 3.64 -8.13
CA THR A 173 -8.31 2.60 -7.26
C THR A 173 -6.79 2.58 -7.33
N PHE A 174 -6.15 2.78 -6.19
CA PHE A 174 -4.72 2.56 -6.04
C PHE A 174 -4.49 1.13 -5.56
N ALA A 175 -3.64 0.38 -6.25
CA ALA A 175 -3.35 -0.99 -5.88
C ALA A 175 -1.84 -1.20 -5.89
N GLY A 176 -1.31 -1.99 -4.96
CA GLY A 176 0.10 -2.32 -5.02
C GLY A 176 0.48 -3.54 -4.21
N HIS A 177 1.67 -4.08 -4.48
CA HIS A 177 2.27 -5.23 -3.79
C HIS A 177 3.58 -4.84 -3.09
N SER A 178 3.81 -5.36 -1.87
CA SER A 178 5.07 -5.19 -1.13
C SER A 178 5.44 -3.71 -0.96
N LEU A 179 6.60 -3.28 -1.49
CA LEU A 179 7.01 -1.87 -1.53
C LEU A 179 5.93 -0.97 -2.16
N GLY A 180 5.39 -1.40 -3.32
CA GLY A 180 4.38 -0.66 -4.06
C GLY A 180 3.06 -0.53 -3.31
N SER A 181 2.72 -1.44 -2.38
CA SER A 181 1.54 -1.27 -1.53
C SER A 181 1.68 -0.13 -0.54
N GLY A 182 2.90 0.08 0.00
CA GLY A 182 3.17 1.20 0.90
C GLY A 182 3.03 2.53 0.17
N VAL A 183 3.57 2.60 -1.06
CA VAL A 183 3.40 3.75 -1.95
C VAL A 183 1.92 3.95 -2.31
N ALA A 184 1.19 2.90 -2.69
CA ALA A 184 -0.24 2.98 -3.03
C ALA A 184 -1.11 3.46 -1.85
N ALA A 185 -0.81 3.01 -0.63
CA ALA A 185 -1.52 3.43 0.58
C ALA A 185 -1.32 4.93 0.86
N LEU A 186 -0.08 5.42 0.79
CA LEU A 186 0.21 6.83 0.99
C LEU A 186 -0.31 7.69 -0.18
N LEU A 187 -0.23 7.19 -1.42
CA LEU A 187 -0.78 7.85 -2.60
C LEU A 187 -2.29 8.05 -2.48
N ALA A 188 -3.02 7.07 -1.95
CA ALA A 188 -4.44 7.22 -1.66
C ALA A 188 -4.70 8.34 -0.63
N MET A 189 -3.87 8.47 0.40
CA MET A 189 -3.99 9.55 1.39
C MET A 189 -3.71 10.92 0.75
N VAL A 190 -2.63 11.03 -0.05
CA VAL A 190 -2.27 12.24 -0.81
C VAL A 190 -3.40 12.64 -1.76
N ALA A 191 -3.97 11.68 -2.49
CA ALA A 191 -5.10 11.92 -3.40
C ALA A 191 -6.36 12.41 -2.66
N VAL A 192 -6.66 11.86 -1.48
CA VAL A 192 -7.80 12.28 -0.64
C VAL A 192 -7.62 13.70 -0.09
N GLN A 193 -6.39 14.09 0.25
CA GLN A 193 -6.06 15.46 0.67
C GLN A 193 -6.13 16.44 -0.49
N ASN A 194 -5.75 16.00 -1.69
CA ASN A 194 -5.68 16.82 -2.90
C ASN A 194 -6.88 16.61 -3.85
N ARG A 195 -8.05 16.22 -3.34
CA ARG A 195 -9.26 15.94 -4.16
C ARG A 195 -9.68 17.08 -5.07
N ALA A 196 -9.40 18.33 -4.70
CA ALA A 196 -9.65 19.49 -5.55
C ALA A 196 -8.94 19.40 -6.91
N ARG A 197 -7.77 18.75 -6.95
CA ARG A 197 -7.00 18.50 -8.18
C ARG A 197 -7.56 17.32 -8.98
N LEU A 198 -8.22 16.38 -8.31
CA LEU A 198 -8.90 15.21 -8.91
C LEU A 198 -10.42 15.44 -9.06
N ARG A 199 -10.85 16.58 -9.63
CA ARG A 199 -12.26 16.92 -9.89
C ARG A 199 -13.19 16.93 -8.66
N ASN A 200 -12.66 17.12 -7.46
CA ASN A 200 -13.41 16.97 -6.22
C ASN A 200 -14.09 15.59 -6.11
N LEU A 201 -13.40 14.55 -6.58
CA LEU A 201 -13.92 13.18 -6.54
C LEU A 201 -14.42 12.84 -5.13
N GLU A 202 -15.61 12.27 -5.05
CA GLU A 202 -16.16 11.85 -3.78
C GLU A 202 -15.23 10.83 -3.13
N ARG A 203 -14.99 10.97 -1.83
CA ARG A 203 -14.02 10.14 -1.11
C ARG A 203 -14.35 8.63 -1.22
N GLN A 204 -15.64 8.27 -1.29
CA GLN A 204 -16.12 6.90 -1.48
C GLN A 204 -15.75 6.28 -2.84
N ARG A 205 -15.37 7.10 -3.83
CA ARG A 205 -14.93 6.64 -5.15
C ARG A 205 -13.42 6.41 -5.21
N ILE A 206 -12.67 6.81 -4.19
CA ILE A 206 -11.23 6.55 -4.07
C ILE A 206 -11.04 5.30 -3.21
N ARG A 207 -10.38 4.28 -3.75
CA ARG A 207 -10.11 3.01 -3.07
C ARG A 207 -8.61 2.72 -3.04
N CYS A 208 -8.19 1.93 -2.07
CA CYS A 208 -6.82 1.45 -1.98
C CYS A 208 -6.81 -0.05 -1.65
N PHE A 209 -6.06 -0.84 -2.40
CA PHE A 209 -5.80 -2.26 -2.14
C PHE A 209 -4.29 -2.48 -1.97
N ALA A 210 -3.89 -2.70 -0.72
CA ALA A 210 -2.49 -2.85 -0.33
C ALA A 210 -2.20 -4.32 0.00
N PHE A 211 -1.40 -4.99 -0.82
CA PHE A 211 -1.09 -6.41 -0.67
C PHE A 211 0.31 -6.65 -0.09
N ALA A 212 0.37 -7.16 1.14
CA ALA A 212 1.61 -7.37 1.89
C ALA A 212 2.43 -6.07 2.05
N PRO A 213 1.83 -4.97 2.55
CA PRO A 213 2.46 -3.67 2.55
C PRO A 213 3.67 -3.59 3.48
N ALA A 214 4.65 -2.80 3.03
CA ALA A 214 5.64 -2.24 3.93
C ALA A 214 4.96 -1.32 4.96
N ARG A 215 5.52 -1.28 6.17
CA ARG A 215 5.05 -0.38 7.22
C ARG A 215 5.33 1.06 6.80
N CYS A 216 4.27 1.79 6.46
CA CYS A 216 4.32 3.12 5.86
C CYS A 216 3.72 4.23 6.74
N VAL A 217 2.97 3.89 7.80
CA VAL A 217 2.33 4.86 8.69
C VAL A 217 2.39 4.44 10.16
N SER A 218 2.33 5.43 11.05
CA SER A 218 2.14 5.24 12.49
C SER A 218 0.76 4.67 12.83
N LEU A 219 0.67 3.97 13.97
CA LEU A 219 -0.57 3.32 14.40
C LEU A 219 -1.73 4.31 14.56
N ASN A 220 -1.50 5.51 15.10
CA ASN A 220 -2.56 6.50 15.26
C ASN A 220 -3.11 6.99 13.91
N LEU A 221 -2.25 7.12 12.89
CA LEU A 221 -2.67 7.48 11.55
C LEU A 221 -3.43 6.32 10.88
N ALA A 222 -2.93 5.08 11.02
CA ALA A 222 -3.62 3.89 10.52
C ALA A 222 -5.05 3.79 11.09
N VAL A 223 -5.19 3.95 12.40
CA VAL A 223 -6.49 3.94 13.11
C VAL A 223 -7.40 5.07 12.61
N ARG A 224 -6.90 6.30 12.45
CA ARG A 224 -7.72 7.40 11.91
C ARG A 224 -8.21 7.12 10.50
N MET A 225 -7.37 6.53 9.66
CA MET A 225 -7.75 6.13 8.32
C MET A 225 -8.79 5.00 8.33
N ILE A 226 -8.77 4.12 9.34
CA ILE A 226 -9.81 3.10 9.55
C ILE A 226 -11.16 3.74 9.96
N PHE A 227 -11.16 4.69 10.91
CA PHE A 227 -12.40 5.16 11.57
C PHE A 227 -13.02 6.44 11.01
N CYS A 228 -12.29 7.26 10.24
CA CYS A 228 -12.78 8.56 9.78
C CYS A 228 -13.67 8.47 8.51
N HIS A 229 -14.19 7.31 8.13
CA HIS A 229 -15.00 7.13 6.91
C HIS A 229 -16.39 6.53 7.21
N GLU A 230 -17.47 7.22 6.80
CA GLU A 230 -18.87 6.72 6.82
C GLU A 230 -19.13 5.52 5.89
N GLN A 231 -18.11 5.07 5.17
CA GLN A 231 -17.97 3.71 4.64
C GLN A 231 -16.57 3.26 5.07
N PRO A 232 -16.43 2.32 6.02
CA PRO A 232 -15.12 1.95 6.52
C PRO A 232 -14.23 1.58 5.32
N LEU A 233 -12.99 2.09 5.31
CA LEU A 233 -11.93 1.35 4.62
C LEU A 233 -12.03 -0.06 5.18
N LEU A 234 -12.52 -0.99 4.35
CA LEU A 234 -13.07 -2.24 4.85
C LEU A 234 -11.92 -3.23 4.96
N TRP A 235 -11.17 -3.09 6.06
CA TRP A 235 -10.08 -3.99 6.39
C TRP A 235 -10.69 -5.27 6.97
N ARG A 236 -10.51 -6.39 6.27
CA ARG A 236 -10.97 -7.72 6.69
C ARG A 236 -9.85 -8.75 6.51
N THR A 237 -9.87 -9.78 7.33
CA THR A 237 -8.91 -10.89 7.26
C THR A 237 -9.28 -11.83 6.12
N PHE A 238 -8.26 -12.26 5.37
CA PHE A 238 -8.39 -13.30 4.35
C PHE A 238 -7.74 -14.57 4.86
N SER A 239 -8.54 -15.52 5.34
CA SER A 239 -8.04 -16.81 5.84
C SER A 239 -7.83 -17.80 4.68
N ASN A 240 -6.61 -17.86 4.15
CA ASN A 240 -6.12 -19.02 3.38
C ASN A 240 -4.59 -19.12 3.60
N PRO A 241 -4.03 -20.27 4.05
CA PRO A 241 -2.62 -20.39 4.49
C PRO A 241 -1.53 -20.04 3.46
N PHE A 242 -1.89 -19.70 2.22
CA PHE A 242 -0.94 -19.37 1.15
C PHE A 242 -1.03 -17.93 0.62
N PHE A 243 -2.11 -17.19 0.92
CA PHE A 243 -2.29 -15.82 0.46
C PHE A 243 -3.01 -15.03 1.54
N VAL A 244 -2.23 -14.38 2.41
CA VAL A 244 -2.81 -13.40 3.32
C VAL A 244 -2.49 -12.01 2.79
N CYS A 245 -3.49 -11.40 2.17
CA CYS A 245 -3.51 -9.97 1.89
C CYS A 245 -3.68 -9.22 3.22
N HIS A 246 -2.64 -9.26 4.04
CA HIS A 246 -2.56 -8.37 5.19
C HIS A 246 -2.36 -6.98 4.64
N ALA A 247 -3.15 -6.06 5.13
CA ALA A 247 -2.93 -4.66 4.90
C ALA A 247 -2.81 -4.08 6.31
N TYR A 248 -1.58 -4.04 6.86
CA TYR A 248 -1.30 -3.50 8.19
C TYR A 248 0.09 -2.88 8.30
N CYS A 249 0.10 -1.69 8.87
CA CYS A 249 1.24 -1.06 9.53
C CYS A 249 1.25 -1.42 11.02
N ALA A 250 2.30 -2.09 11.51
CA ALA A 250 2.63 -2.20 12.93
C ALA A 250 4.14 -2.36 13.18
#